data_AF-A0A060BZR4-F1
#
_entry.id   AF-A0A060BZR4-F1
#
_cell.length_a   1.000
_cell.length_b   1.000
_cell.length_c   1.000
_cell.angle_alpha   90.00
_cell.angle_beta   90.00
_cell.angle_gamma   90.00
#
_symmetry.space_group_name_H-M   'P 1'
#
loop_
_entity.id
_entity.type
_entity.pdbx_description
1 polymer ?
#
loop_
_entity_poly.entity_id
_entity_poly.type
_entity_poly.pdbx_seq_one_letter_code
_entity_poly.pdbx_strand_id
1 'polypeptide(L)'
;AFNHDAKLTGLQSKVRVANLLKDASQDLEFSEIINATQMFRTLTNTVAFGGNGQFCKLSTLQALNEDPWTDSLVEDFDLSTRLFLSDIEVKNAQFDDIYIEQTGIIK
;
A
#
# COMPACT_ATOMS: atom_id res chain seq x y z
N ALA A 1 -12.73 2.35 10.40
CA ALA A 1 -12.17 1.01 10.63
C ALA A 1 -10.67 1.07 10.91
N PHE A 2 -9.82 1.45 9.94
CA PHE A 2 -8.35 1.54 10.09
C PHE A 2 -7.86 2.39 11.28
N ASN A 3 -8.33 3.63 11.41
CA ASN A 3 -7.86 4.53 12.47
C ASN A 3 -8.22 4.07 13.91
N HIS A 4 -9.22 3.20 14.06
CA HIS A 4 -9.66 2.70 15.36
C HIS A 4 -9.01 1.36 15.75
N ASP A 5 -8.43 0.62 14.80
CA ASP A 5 -7.71 -0.61 15.10
C ASP A 5 -6.27 -0.29 15.50
N ALA A 6 -5.97 -0.34 16.80
CA ALA A 6 -4.64 -0.03 17.32
C ALA A 6 -3.53 -0.95 16.80
N LYS A 7 -3.86 -2.18 16.35
CA LYS A 7 -2.87 -3.16 15.88
C LYS A 7 -2.37 -2.85 14.48
N LEU A 8 -3.18 -2.22 13.64
CA LEU A 8 -2.75 -1.89 12.28
C LEU A 8 -1.70 -0.79 12.30
N THR A 9 -0.62 -0.98 11.56
CA THR A 9 0.44 0.02 11.38
C THR A 9 0.23 0.83 10.11
N GLY A 10 -0.38 0.21 9.10
CA GLY A 10 -0.65 0.83 7.82
C GLY A 10 -1.77 0.14 7.05
N LEU A 11 -2.20 0.79 5.99
CA LEU A 11 -3.25 0.35 5.09
C LEU A 11 -2.80 0.59 3.65
N GLN A 12 -3.06 -0.40 2.79
CA GLN A 12 -3.01 -0.25 1.35
C GLN A 12 -4.43 -0.40 0.81
N SER A 13 -4.91 0.60 0.07
CA SER A 13 -6.23 0.54 -0.56
C SER A 13 -6.17 -0.20 -1.90
N LYS A 14 -7.32 -0.61 -2.41
CA LYS A 14 -7.46 -0.97 -3.83
C LYS A 14 -7.13 0.26 -4.69
N VAL A 15 -6.51 0.01 -5.83
CA VAL A 15 -6.24 1.03 -6.86
C VAL A 15 -7.03 0.67 -8.10
N ARG A 16 -7.79 1.63 -8.61
CA ARG A 16 -8.47 1.54 -9.90
C ARG A 16 -7.84 2.50 -10.89
N VAL A 17 -7.82 2.12 -12.16
CA VAL A 17 -7.19 2.90 -13.23
C VAL A 17 -8.24 3.36 -14.22
N ALA A 18 -8.48 4.66 -14.24
CA ALA A 18 -9.32 5.30 -15.25
C ALA A 18 -8.52 5.46 -16.55
N ASN A 19 -8.84 4.63 -17.55
CA ASN A 19 -8.17 4.61 -18.84
C ASN A 19 -8.87 5.51 -19.86
N LEU A 20 -8.10 6.37 -20.53
CA LEU A 20 -8.63 7.34 -21.50
C LEU A 20 -8.99 6.71 -22.85
N LEU A 21 -8.32 5.61 -23.25
CA LEU A 21 -8.47 4.97 -24.56
C LEU A 21 -9.37 3.71 -24.56
N LYS A 22 -10.20 3.53 -23.53
CA LYS A 22 -11.03 2.32 -23.31
C LYS A 22 -10.26 0.99 -23.19
N ASP A 23 -8.94 1.01 -23.09
CA ASP A 23 -8.17 -0.16 -22.69
C ASP A 23 -8.44 -0.46 -21.21
N ALA A 24 -8.83 -1.69 -20.88
CA ALA A 24 -9.11 -2.12 -19.52
C ALA A 24 -7.93 -2.86 -18.87
N SER A 25 -6.82 -3.08 -19.60
CA SER A 25 -5.69 -3.89 -19.14
C SER A 25 -5.08 -3.36 -17.85
N GLN A 26 -4.81 -2.05 -17.77
CA GLN A 26 -4.26 -1.41 -16.58
C GLN A 26 -5.23 -1.47 -15.39
N ASP A 27 -6.53 -1.31 -15.62
CA ASP A 27 -7.50 -1.41 -14.52
C ASP A 27 -7.60 -2.84 -13.99
N LEU A 28 -7.66 -3.82 -14.89
CA LEU A 28 -7.66 -5.25 -14.53
C LEU A 28 -6.41 -5.65 -13.72
N GLU A 29 -5.23 -5.16 -14.13
CA GLU A 29 -3.98 -5.41 -13.42
C GLU A 29 -4.03 -4.84 -11.99
N PHE A 30 -4.45 -3.60 -11.82
CA PHE A 30 -4.43 -2.92 -10.52
C PHE A 30 -5.61 -3.32 -9.61
N SER A 31 -6.83 -3.31 -10.12
CA SER A 31 -8.05 -3.50 -9.32
C SER A 31 -8.27 -4.95 -8.90
N GLU A 32 -7.79 -5.89 -9.72
CA GLU A 32 -7.98 -7.33 -9.49
C GLU A 32 -6.67 -8.04 -9.14
N ILE A 33 -5.68 -8.05 -10.04
CA ILE A 33 -4.49 -8.91 -9.88
C ILE A 33 -3.61 -8.44 -8.71
N ILE A 34 -3.25 -7.16 -8.71
CA ILE A 34 -2.43 -6.55 -7.64
C ILE A 34 -3.21 -6.56 -6.32
N ASN A 35 -4.49 -6.18 -6.36
CA ASN A 35 -5.33 -6.20 -5.18
C ASN A 35 -5.46 -7.60 -4.56
N ALA A 36 -5.71 -8.65 -5.35
CA ALA A 36 -5.76 -10.03 -4.86
C ALA A 36 -4.41 -10.46 -4.25
N THR A 37 -3.29 -10.06 -4.87
CA THR A 37 -1.96 -10.31 -4.34
C THR A 37 -1.74 -9.64 -2.98
N GLN A 38 -2.15 -8.38 -2.82
CA GLN A 38 -2.05 -7.67 -1.54
C GLN A 38 -3.02 -8.21 -0.48
N MET A 39 -4.22 -8.64 -0.87
CA MET A 39 -5.15 -9.35 0.01
C MET A 39 -4.52 -10.65 0.53
N PHE A 40 -3.84 -11.41 -0.33
CA PHE A 40 -3.08 -12.58 0.10
C PHE A 40 -1.93 -12.21 1.05
N ARG A 41 -1.22 -11.11 0.79
CA ARG A 41 -0.16 -10.60 1.69
C ARG A 41 -0.70 -10.20 3.06
N THR A 42 -1.98 -9.84 3.19
CA THR A 42 -2.62 -9.61 4.50
C THR A 42 -2.64 -10.90 5.32
N LEU A 43 -2.89 -12.05 4.68
CA LEU A 43 -2.92 -13.35 5.35
C LEU A 43 -1.52 -13.81 5.80
N THR A 44 -0.48 -13.38 5.11
CA THR A 44 0.91 -13.72 5.44
C THR A 44 1.62 -12.62 6.24
N ASN A 45 0.91 -11.54 6.61
CA ASN A 45 1.45 -10.35 7.29
C ASN A 45 2.64 -9.71 6.54
N THR A 46 2.58 -9.66 5.20
CA THR A 46 3.64 -9.10 4.37
C THR A 46 3.18 -7.94 3.50
N VAL A 47 2.01 -7.32 3.76
CA VAL A 47 1.51 -6.19 2.95
C VAL A 47 2.54 -5.07 2.92
N ALA A 48 3.02 -4.78 1.71
CA ALA A 48 3.94 -3.68 1.45
C ALA A 48 3.19 -2.57 0.72
N PHE A 49 3.55 -1.32 1.03
CA PHE A 49 2.99 -0.16 0.39
C PHE A 49 3.44 -0.03 -1.06
N GLY A 50 2.52 0.44 -1.91
CA GLY A 50 2.72 0.66 -3.33
C GLY A 50 2.60 2.12 -3.76
N GLY A 51 2.68 3.07 -2.81
CA GLY A 51 2.57 4.50 -3.08
C GLY A 51 1.13 4.99 -3.16
N ASN A 52 0.43 4.65 -4.22
CA ASN A 52 -0.94 5.13 -4.42
C ASN A 52 -1.92 4.43 -3.48
N GLY A 53 -2.77 5.20 -2.79
CA GLY A 53 -3.73 4.63 -1.84
C GLY A 53 -3.11 4.04 -0.57
N GLN A 54 -1.86 4.38 -0.27
CA GLN A 54 -1.19 3.97 0.95
C GLN A 54 -1.50 4.91 2.12
N PHE A 55 -1.56 4.35 3.33
CA PHE A 55 -1.66 5.10 4.57
C PHE A 55 -0.77 4.43 5.62
N CYS A 56 0.05 5.22 6.30
CA CYS A 56 0.82 4.76 7.46
C CYS A 56 0.45 5.60 8.67
N LYS A 57 0.31 4.97 9.84
CA LYS A 57 0.05 5.73 11.06
C LYS A 57 1.27 6.57 11.41
N LEU A 58 1.03 7.81 11.83
CA LEU A 58 2.10 8.69 12.28
C LEU A 58 2.91 8.07 13.43
N SER A 59 2.25 7.38 14.37
CA SER A 59 2.92 6.67 15.46
C SER A 59 3.86 5.56 14.98
N THR A 60 3.52 4.89 13.88
CA THR A 60 4.39 3.88 13.26
C THR A 60 5.61 4.54 12.63
N LEU A 61 5.43 5.64 11.90
CA LEU A 61 6.55 6.39 11.32
C LEU A 61 7.50 6.93 12.41
N GLN A 62 6.95 7.44 13.51
CA GLN A 62 7.74 7.92 14.64
C GLN A 62 8.50 6.79 15.34
N ALA A 63 7.91 5.59 15.42
CA ALA A 63 8.55 4.43 16.03
C ALA A 63 9.71 3.89 15.19
N LEU A 64 9.74 4.13 13.86
CA LEU A 64 10.84 3.73 12.99
C LEU A 64 12.16 4.44 13.36
N ASN A 65 12.06 5.64 13.95
CA ASN A 65 13.21 6.43 14.44
C ASN A 65 14.30 6.69 13.38
N GLU A 66 13.88 6.72 12.11
CA GLU A 66 14.67 7.07 10.93
C GLU A 66 13.83 7.99 10.04
N ASP A 67 14.45 8.59 9.02
CA ASP A 67 13.71 9.34 8.01
C ASP A 67 12.78 8.39 7.22
N PRO A 68 11.47 8.66 7.17
CA PRO A 68 10.52 7.78 6.48
C PRO A 68 10.73 7.71 4.97
N TRP A 69 11.19 8.79 4.35
CA TRP A 69 11.40 8.88 2.90
C TRP A 69 12.89 8.94 2.60
N THR A 70 13.37 7.95 1.85
CA THR A 70 14.78 7.77 1.46
C THR A 70 14.99 8.17 0.01
N ASP A 71 16.24 8.24 -0.43
CA ASP A 71 16.60 8.44 -1.84
C ASP A 71 16.45 7.12 -2.63
N SER A 72 15.19 6.69 -2.81
CA SER A 72 14.79 5.47 -3.51
C SER A 72 13.71 5.79 -4.55
N LEU A 73 13.77 5.14 -5.72
CA LEU A 73 12.72 5.22 -6.74
C LEU A 73 11.41 4.55 -6.30
N VAL A 74 11.52 3.64 -5.32
CA VAL A 74 10.41 2.86 -4.76
C VAL A 74 10.38 3.06 -3.25
N GLU A 75 10.43 4.32 -2.83
CA GLU A 75 10.52 4.76 -1.43
C GLU A 75 9.41 4.21 -0.54
N ASP A 76 8.22 3.96 -1.11
CA ASP A 76 7.08 3.39 -0.39
C ASP A 76 7.28 1.91 -0.04
N PHE A 77 7.84 1.17 -0.99
CA PHE A 77 8.22 -0.23 -0.78
C PHE A 77 9.43 -0.32 0.15
N ASP A 78 10.41 0.56 -0.02
CA ASP A 78 11.56 0.70 0.90
C ASP A 78 11.11 0.97 2.33
N LEU A 79 10.20 1.94 2.55
CA LEU A 79 9.59 2.21 3.84
C LEU A 79 8.97 0.96 4.44
N SER A 80 8.23 0.18 3.64
CA SER A 80 7.63 -1.07 4.09
C SER A 80 8.70 -2.08 4.52
N THR A 81 9.75 -2.24 3.72
CA THR A 81 10.88 -3.14 4.03
C THR A 81 11.57 -2.73 5.32
N ARG A 82 11.89 -1.45 5.51
CA ARG A 82 12.51 -0.95 6.75
C ARG A 82 11.62 -1.14 7.97
N LEU A 83 10.32 -0.89 7.83
CA LEU A 83 9.36 -1.21 8.89
C LEU A 83 9.42 -2.70 9.26
N PHE A 84 9.35 -3.61 8.27
CA PHE A 84 9.41 -5.07 8.53
C PHE A 84 10.75 -5.56 9.11
N LEU A 85 11.84 -4.84 8.88
CA LEU A 85 13.17 -5.15 9.41
C LEU A 85 13.46 -4.45 10.76
N SER A 86 12.61 -3.52 11.17
CA SER A 86 12.73 -2.82 12.46
C SER A 86 12.24 -3.68 13.63
N ASP A 87 12.43 -3.18 14.85
CA ASP A 87 11.93 -3.81 16.07
C ASP A 87 10.42 -3.61 16.30
N ILE A 88 9.71 -2.96 15.39
CA ILE A 88 8.27 -2.67 15.50
C ILE A 88 7.48 -3.92 15.09
N GLU A 89 6.41 -4.23 15.84
CA GLU A 89 5.41 -5.19 15.36
C GLU A 89 4.59 -4.56 14.21
N VAL A 90 4.98 -4.85 12.98
CA VAL A 90 4.32 -4.34 11.78
C VAL A 90 3.11 -5.18 11.41
N LYS A 91 1.99 -4.50 11.20
CA LYS A 91 0.75 -5.12 10.71
C LYS A 91 0.05 -4.21 9.72
N ASN A 92 0.53 -4.26 8.49
CA ASN A 92 -0.14 -3.61 7.36
C ASN A 92 -1.26 -4.51 6.83
N ALA A 93 -2.31 -3.91 6.28
CA ALA A 93 -3.44 -4.64 5.71
C ALA A 93 -3.91 -4.03 4.37
N GLN A 94 -4.33 -4.89 3.46
CA GLN A 94 -5.03 -4.49 2.23
C GLN A 94 -6.53 -4.35 2.51
N PHE A 95 -7.13 -3.27 2.02
CA PHE A 95 -8.58 -3.04 2.09
C PHE A 95 -9.17 -3.02 0.68
N ASP A 96 -10.11 -3.93 0.44
CA ASP A 96 -10.76 -4.12 -0.86
C ASP A 96 -11.91 -3.12 -1.12
N ASP A 97 -12.55 -2.70 -0.03
CA ASP A 97 -13.73 -1.84 0.02
C ASP A 97 -13.39 -0.34 0.04
N ILE A 98 -12.12 -0.02 0.29
CA ILE A 98 -11.55 1.31 0.17
C ILE A 98 -10.74 1.34 -1.12
N TYR A 99 -11.05 2.28 -2.01
CA TYR A 99 -10.32 2.44 -3.26
C TYR A 99 -10.02 3.90 -3.58
N ILE A 100 -8.97 4.08 -4.36
CA ILE A 100 -8.64 5.32 -5.05
C ILE A 100 -8.71 5.07 -6.56
N GLU A 101 -8.96 6.12 -7.31
CA GLU A 101 -8.89 6.10 -8.77
C GLU A 101 -7.69 6.95 -9.22
N GLN A 102 -6.88 6.39 -10.11
CA GLN A 102 -5.77 7.09 -10.75
C GLN A 102 -5.93 7.08 -12.26
N THR A 103 -5.30 8.04 -12.94
CA THR A 103 -5.29 8.08 -14.41
C THR A 103 -4.29 7.07 -14.96
N GLY A 104 -4.73 6.26 -15.92
CA GLY A 104 -3.85 5.34 -16.64
C GLY A 104 -2.90 6.09 -17.56
N ILE A 105 -1.73 5.50 -17.80
CA ILE A 105 -0.78 6.06 -18.76
C ILE A 105 -1.19 5.73 -20.19
N ILE A 106 -0.97 6.67 -21.10
CA ILE A 106 -1.06 6.45 -22.54
C ILE A 106 0.38 6.30 -23.05
N LYS A 107 0.71 5.15 -23.64
CA LYS A 107 1.97 4.94 -24.35
C LYS A 107 1.82 5.28 -25.82
#